data_AF-A0A9W7DE85-F1
#
_entry.id   AF-A0A9W7DE85-F1
#
_cell.length_a   1.000
_cell.length_b   1.000
_cell.length_c   1.000
_cell.angle_alpha   90.00
_cell.angle_beta   90.00
_cell.angle_gamma   90.00
#
_symmetry.space_group_name_H-M   'P 1'
#
loop_
_entity.id
_entity.type
_entity.pdbx_description
1 polymer ?
#
loop_
_entity_poly.entity_id
_entity_poly.type
_entity_poly.pdbx_seq_one_letter_code
_entity_poly.pdbx_strand_id
1 'polypeptide(L)'
;MGRYSVKRYKTKRRTRDLDLIHKDLSSVESIQALKHQPQDEYQPGLGQYYCLHCAKYFQDNKALISHLKGKVHKRRVKSLNVNPYSQLESDAASGTNLEKYIQKVNTYKVQEPERQIMEKELLSTQIAENEEKDRVMKAQLFPSENPDADAAAAEGQSSGADEKKEGIPEPDEIQME
;
A
#
# COMPACT_ATOMS: atom_id res chain seq x y z
N MET A 1 -27.48 -9.82 20.16
CA MET A 1 -26.28 -9.72 19.28
C MET A 1 -25.72 -11.10 19.01
N GLY A 2 -25.38 -11.41 17.76
CA GLY A 2 -24.88 -12.73 17.37
C GLY A 2 -23.43 -13.01 17.81
N ARG A 3 -23.05 -14.30 17.83
CA ARG A 3 -21.69 -14.75 18.20
C ARG A 3 -20.58 -14.07 17.38
N TYR A 4 -20.82 -13.82 16.09
CA TYR A 4 -19.82 -13.24 15.18
C TYR A 4 -19.42 -11.81 15.57
N SER A 5 -20.39 -10.94 15.83
CA SER A 5 -20.09 -9.54 16.19
C SER A 5 -19.35 -9.45 17.52
N VAL A 6 -19.83 -10.20 18.52
CA VAL A 6 -19.22 -10.26 19.86
C VAL A 6 -17.81 -10.87 19.81
N LYS A 7 -17.54 -11.83 18.91
CA LYS A 7 -16.19 -12.42 18.79
C LYS A 7 -15.21 -11.50 18.06
N ARG A 8 -15.69 -10.75 17.05
CA ARG A 8 -14.85 -9.96 16.14
C ARG A 8 -14.57 -8.55 16.67
N TYR A 9 -15.56 -7.84 17.19
CA TYR A 9 -15.46 -6.42 17.55
C TYR A 9 -15.23 -6.16 19.04
N LYS A 10 -14.56 -7.10 19.73
CA LYS A 10 -14.13 -6.88 21.13
C LYS A 10 -12.95 -5.92 21.21
N THR A 11 -12.85 -5.19 22.30
CA THR A 11 -11.75 -4.26 22.61
C THR A 11 -10.36 -4.87 22.45
N LYS A 12 -10.18 -6.14 22.87
CA LYS A 12 -8.92 -6.89 22.70
C LYS A 12 -8.48 -7.16 21.25
N ARG A 13 -9.33 -6.89 20.25
CA ARG A 13 -9.09 -7.10 18.81
C ARG A 13 -9.39 -5.82 18.02
N ARG A 14 -9.31 -4.67 18.69
CA ARG A 14 -9.56 -3.37 18.06
C ARG A 14 -8.47 -3.10 17.03
N THR A 15 -8.90 -2.76 15.82
CA THR A 15 -8.02 -2.28 14.75
C THR A 15 -7.76 -0.80 14.93
N ARG A 16 -6.68 -0.28 14.31
CA ARG A 16 -6.43 1.17 14.26
C ARG A 16 -7.62 1.88 13.61
N ASP A 17 -8.01 3.01 14.20
CA ASP A 17 -9.15 3.79 13.72
C ASP A 17 -8.78 4.62 12.48
N LEU A 18 -9.78 4.97 11.67
CA LEU A 18 -9.58 5.62 10.37
C LEU A 18 -9.03 7.05 10.50
N ASP A 19 -9.42 7.77 11.53
CA ASP A 19 -8.95 9.13 11.84
C ASP A 19 -7.47 9.15 12.24
N LEU A 20 -7.01 8.12 12.96
CA LEU A 20 -5.59 7.95 13.28
C LEU A 20 -4.77 7.66 12.02
N ILE A 21 -5.25 6.76 11.16
CA ILE A 21 -4.59 6.46 9.88
C ILE A 21 -4.54 7.71 9.00
N HIS A 22 -5.60 8.51 9.00
CA HIS A 22 -5.62 9.77 8.25
C HIS A 22 -4.54 10.74 8.73
N LYS A 23 -4.33 10.86 10.05
CA LYS A 23 -3.24 11.68 10.61
C LYS A 23 -1.86 11.16 10.19
N ASP A 24 -1.69 9.84 10.20
CA ASP A 24 -0.43 9.21 9.77
C ASP A 24 -0.13 9.50 8.28
N LEU A 25 -1.17 9.65 7.44
CA LEU A 25 -1.05 9.99 6.01
C LEU A 25 -0.91 11.49 5.74
N SER A 26 -1.14 12.36 6.74
CA SER A 26 -1.07 13.81 6.56
C SER A 26 0.34 14.37 6.56
N SER A 27 1.32 13.68 7.16
CA SER A 27 2.71 14.14 7.24
C SER A 27 3.66 13.22 6.46
N VAL A 28 4.62 13.83 5.77
CA VAL A 28 5.70 13.13 5.08
C VAL A 28 6.55 12.34 6.08
N GLU A 29 6.84 12.93 7.23
CA GLU A 29 7.69 12.34 8.26
C GLU A 29 7.06 11.07 8.83
N SER A 30 5.75 11.08 9.08
CA SER A 30 5.04 9.90 9.58
C SER A 30 4.95 8.80 8.54
N ILE A 31 4.71 9.14 7.26
CA ILE A 31 4.73 8.16 6.16
C ILE A 31 6.10 7.50 6.06
N GLN A 32 7.18 8.30 6.04
CA GLN A 32 8.53 7.79 5.92
C GLN A 32 8.94 6.98 7.15
N ALA A 33 8.64 7.43 8.37
CA ALA A 33 8.93 6.70 9.59
C ALA A 33 8.22 5.33 9.63
N LEU A 34 6.96 5.28 9.19
CA LEU A 34 6.20 4.03 9.13
C LEU A 34 6.58 3.14 7.94
N LYS A 35 7.16 3.69 6.88
CA LYS A 35 7.67 2.94 5.72
C LYS A 35 9.05 2.34 5.99
N HIS A 36 9.91 3.07 6.71
CA HIS A 36 11.27 2.67 7.07
C HIS A 36 11.35 2.33 8.55
N GLN A 37 10.51 1.40 9.00
CA GLN A 37 10.55 0.93 10.39
C GLN A 37 11.83 0.13 10.66
N PRO A 38 12.39 0.21 11.88
CA PRO A 38 13.45 -0.69 12.29
C PRO A 38 12.94 -2.14 12.29
N GLN A 39 13.86 -3.09 12.16
CA GLN A 39 13.51 -4.51 12.21
C GLN A 39 13.02 -4.89 13.61
N ASP A 40 11.78 -5.36 13.72
CA ASP A 40 11.17 -5.80 14.98
C ASP A 40 10.79 -7.28 14.88
N GLU A 41 11.39 -8.11 15.73
CA GLU A 41 11.19 -9.56 15.80
C GLU A 41 9.76 -9.96 16.16
N TYR A 42 9.02 -9.11 16.88
CA TYR A 42 7.65 -9.41 17.31
C TYR A 42 6.60 -9.13 16.23
N GLN A 43 6.97 -8.41 15.17
CA GLN A 43 6.09 -8.10 14.04
C GLN A 43 6.29 -9.09 12.90
N PRO A 44 5.23 -9.45 12.15
CA PRO A 44 5.39 -10.30 10.99
C PRO A 44 6.20 -9.57 9.91
N GLY A 45 7.08 -10.31 9.22
CA GLY A 45 7.98 -9.74 8.21
C GLY A 45 8.99 -8.75 8.78
N LEU A 46 9.35 -8.88 10.06
CA LEU A 46 10.27 -8.00 10.78
C LEU A 46 9.86 -6.51 10.72
N GLY A 47 8.57 -6.24 10.56
CA GLY A 47 8.03 -4.87 10.45
C GLY A 47 8.27 -4.18 9.10
N GLN A 48 8.94 -4.82 8.13
CA GLN A 48 9.34 -4.16 6.87
C GLN A 48 8.18 -4.04 5.87
N TYR A 49 7.39 -5.10 5.67
CA TYR A 49 6.31 -5.09 4.68
C TYR A 49 5.00 -4.59 5.28
N TYR A 50 4.89 -3.27 5.43
CA TYR A 50 3.75 -2.63 6.08
C TYR A 50 2.83 -1.88 5.09
N CYS A 51 1.52 -2.06 5.20
CA CYS A 51 0.54 -1.25 4.48
C CYS A 51 -0.03 -0.15 5.37
N LEU A 52 0.23 1.11 5.01
CA LEU A 52 -0.24 2.30 5.75
C LEU A 52 -1.77 2.38 5.79
N HIS A 53 -2.45 2.27 4.64
CA HIS A 53 -3.91 2.43 4.58
C HIS A 53 -4.68 1.43 5.44
N CYS A 54 -4.19 0.19 5.52
CA CYS A 54 -4.85 -0.88 6.26
C CYS A 54 -4.28 -1.09 7.67
N ALA A 55 -3.22 -0.36 8.04
CA ALA A 55 -2.46 -0.55 9.27
C ALA A 55 -2.15 -2.03 9.56
N LYS A 56 -1.57 -2.72 8.57
CA LYS A 56 -1.32 -4.16 8.63
C LYS A 56 0.07 -4.52 8.12
N TYR A 57 0.75 -5.38 8.85
CA TYR A 57 2.02 -5.99 8.50
C TYR A 57 1.82 -7.29 7.72
N PHE A 58 2.74 -7.55 6.79
CA PHE A 58 2.78 -8.73 5.94
C PHE A 58 4.13 -9.44 6.11
N GLN A 59 4.16 -10.73 5.78
CA GLN A 59 5.37 -11.54 5.88
C GLN A 59 6.39 -11.25 4.76
N ASP A 60 5.92 -11.02 3.53
CA ASP A 60 6.74 -10.90 2.32
C ASP A 60 6.23 -9.77 1.41
N ASN A 61 7.10 -9.29 0.53
CA ASN A 61 6.73 -8.28 -0.47
C ASN A 61 5.64 -8.77 -1.45
N LYS A 62 5.69 -10.05 -1.87
CA LYS A 62 4.65 -10.66 -2.71
C LYS A 62 3.26 -10.60 -2.07
N ALA A 63 3.19 -10.82 -0.75
CA ALA A 63 1.94 -10.74 0.00
C ALA A 63 1.41 -9.30 0.04
N LEU A 64 2.29 -8.31 0.21
CA LEU A 64 1.92 -6.89 0.13
C LEU A 64 1.36 -6.52 -1.25
N ILE A 65 2.01 -6.92 -2.34
CA ILE A 65 1.54 -6.67 -3.72
C ILE A 65 0.14 -7.28 -3.94
N SER A 66 -0.08 -8.52 -3.49
CA SER A 66 -1.39 -9.17 -3.59
C SER A 66 -2.47 -8.43 -2.80
N HIS A 67 -2.11 -7.90 -1.62
CA HIS A 67 -3.01 -7.13 -0.77
C HIS A 67 -3.43 -5.82 -1.44
N LEU A 68 -2.49 -5.06 -2.01
CA LEU A 68 -2.75 -3.78 -2.68
C LEU A 68 -3.72 -3.94 -3.86
N LYS A 69 -3.59 -5.03 -4.64
CA LYS A 69 -4.50 -5.36 -5.74
C LYS A 69 -5.90 -5.80 -5.27
N GLY A 70 -6.01 -6.27 -4.03
CA GLY A 70 -7.22 -6.87 -3.44
C GLY A 70 -8.37 -5.89 -3.16
N LYS A 71 -9.61 -6.42 -3.12
CA LYS A 71 -10.82 -5.63 -2.86
C LYS A 71 -10.86 -4.98 -1.47
N VAL A 72 -10.28 -5.66 -0.47
CA VAL A 72 -10.24 -5.16 0.92
C VAL A 72 -9.48 -3.84 0.99
N HIS A 73 -8.32 -3.79 0.34
CA HIS A 73 -7.49 -2.59 0.27
C HIS A 73 -8.20 -1.46 -0.49
N LYS A 74 -8.73 -1.76 -1.68
CA LYS A 74 -9.49 -0.78 -2.48
C LYS A 74 -10.68 -0.21 -1.72
N ARG A 75 -11.38 -1.03 -0.92
CA ARG A 75 -12.45 -0.55 -0.03
C ARG A 75 -11.92 0.41 1.03
N ARG A 76 -10.72 0.17 1.56
CA ARG A 76 -10.10 1.01 2.57
C ARG A 76 -9.65 2.35 2.03
N VAL A 77 -8.97 2.37 0.89
CA VAL A 77 -8.60 3.61 0.18
C VAL A 77 -9.86 4.47 -0.08
N LYS A 78 -10.94 3.86 -0.57
CA LYS A 78 -12.23 4.56 -0.73
C LYS A 78 -12.80 5.12 0.58
N SER A 79 -12.56 4.46 1.71
CA SER A 79 -13.00 4.96 3.02
C SER A 79 -12.15 6.14 3.51
N LEU A 80 -10.85 6.18 3.15
CA LEU A 80 -9.88 7.20 3.54
C LEU A 80 -9.93 8.45 2.66
N ASN A 81 -10.51 8.35 1.46
CA ASN A 81 -10.74 9.50 0.59
C ASN A 81 -11.87 10.42 1.08
N VAL A 82 -12.60 10.03 2.12
CA VAL A 82 -13.66 10.82 2.73
C VAL A 82 -13.11 11.52 3.97
N ASN A 83 -13.53 12.76 4.21
CA ASN A 83 -13.17 13.50 5.41
C ASN A 83 -13.43 12.65 6.67
N PRO A 84 -12.43 12.44 7.54
CA PRO A 84 -12.59 11.61 8.72
C PRO A 84 -13.56 12.26 9.72
N TYR A 85 -14.54 11.46 10.13
CA TYR A 85 -15.49 11.85 11.16
C TYR A 85 -14.78 12.27 12.44
N SER A 86 -15.27 13.32 13.07
CA SER A 86 -14.73 13.83 14.33
C SER A 86 -15.83 14.30 15.25
N GLN A 87 -15.53 14.39 16.55
CA GLN A 87 -16.50 14.86 17.54
C GLN A 87 -17.10 16.24 17.19
N LEU A 88 -16.31 17.13 16.58
CA LEU A 88 -16.78 18.44 16.11
C LEU A 88 -17.94 18.33 15.10
N GLU A 89 -17.98 17.26 14.32
CA GLU A 89 -19.08 17.01 13.38
C GLU A 89 -20.35 16.55 14.12
N SER A 90 -20.21 15.74 15.17
CA SER A 90 -21.31 15.37 16.07
C SER A 90 -21.91 16.60 16.75
N ASP A 91 -21.02 17.45 17.30
CA ASP A 91 -21.38 18.67 18.00
C ASP A 91 -22.07 19.66 17.04
N ALA A 92 -21.51 19.85 15.85
CA ALA A 92 -22.09 20.67 14.78
C ALA A 92 -23.50 20.17 14.39
N ALA A 93 -23.69 18.86 14.24
CA ALA A 93 -25.01 18.29 13.95
C ALA A 93 -26.03 18.53 15.07
N SER A 94 -25.58 18.64 16.33
CA SER A 94 -26.41 19.03 17.48
C SER A 94 -26.65 20.54 17.60
N GLY A 95 -26.06 21.36 16.72
CA GLY A 95 -26.15 22.82 16.73
C GLY A 95 -25.09 23.53 17.57
N THR A 96 -24.06 22.83 18.04
CA THR A 96 -22.96 23.40 18.83
C THR A 96 -21.67 23.47 17.99
N ASN A 97 -20.83 24.50 18.19
CA ASN A 97 -19.52 24.63 17.50
C ASN A 97 -19.55 24.60 15.95
N LEU A 98 -20.63 25.04 15.31
CA LEU A 98 -20.79 25.04 13.85
C LEU A 98 -19.67 25.76 13.09
N GLU A 99 -19.28 26.95 13.55
CA GLU A 99 -18.24 27.76 12.90
C GLU A 99 -16.90 27.02 12.80
N LYS A 100 -16.49 26.37 13.90
CA LYS A 100 -15.25 25.59 13.97
C LYS A 100 -15.29 24.39 13.01
N TYR A 101 -16.45 23.73 12.91
CA TYR A 101 -16.64 22.62 11.98
C TYR A 101 -16.52 23.09 10.52
N ILE A 102 -17.17 24.21 10.16
CA ILE A 102 -17.08 24.79 8.80
C ILE A 102 -15.64 25.13 8.44
N GLN A 103 -14.91 25.78 9.35
CA GLN A 103 -13.48 26.09 9.17
C GLN A 103 -12.67 24.82 8.89
N LYS A 104 -12.85 23.77 9.71
CA LYS A 104 -12.16 22.48 9.53
C LYS A 104 -12.47 21.83 8.17
N VAL A 105 -13.73 21.86 7.72
CA VAL A 105 -14.11 21.30 6.42
C VAL A 105 -13.48 22.08 5.28
N ASN A 106 -13.41 23.41 5.40
CA ASN A 106 -12.77 24.26 4.39
C ASN A 106 -11.26 24.01 4.32
N THR A 107 -10.56 23.89 5.46
CA THR A 107 -9.13 23.57 5.47
C THR A 107 -8.86 22.21 4.85
N TYR A 108 -9.69 21.20 5.16
CA TYR A 108 -9.59 19.86 4.58
C TYR A 108 -9.68 19.92 3.05
N LYS A 109 -10.70 20.59 2.49
CA LYS A 109 -10.87 20.70 1.02
C LYS A 109 -9.65 21.28 0.30
N VAL A 110 -8.94 22.21 0.93
CA VAL A 110 -7.72 22.82 0.38
C VAL A 110 -6.53 21.87 0.46
N GLN A 111 -6.37 21.17 1.58
CA GLN A 111 -5.20 20.32 1.86
C GLN A 111 -5.25 18.94 1.16
N GLU A 112 -6.44 18.37 0.97
CA GLU A 112 -6.60 17.02 0.42
C GLU A 112 -5.94 16.76 -0.94
N PRO A 113 -6.04 17.63 -1.97
CA PRO A 113 -5.40 17.34 -3.25
C PRO A 113 -3.88 17.23 -3.11
N GLU A 114 -3.26 18.13 -2.35
CA GLU A 114 -1.82 18.12 -2.08
C GLU A 114 -1.42 16.86 -1.31
N ARG A 115 -2.19 16.49 -0.28
CA ARG A 115 -1.98 15.26 0.49
C ARG A 115 -2.03 14.02 -0.40
N GLN A 116 -3.01 13.92 -1.30
CA GLN A 116 -3.16 12.77 -2.18
C GLN A 116 -2.03 12.64 -3.19
N ILE A 117 -1.48 13.77 -3.67
CA ILE A 117 -0.32 13.76 -4.58
C ILE A 117 0.91 13.25 -3.82
N MET A 118 1.20 13.84 -2.66
CA MET A 118 2.30 13.45 -1.78
C MET A 118 2.23 11.97 -1.38
N GLU A 119 1.04 11.51 -0.95
CA GLU A 119 0.77 10.13 -0.54
C GLU A 119 1.09 9.14 -1.68
N LYS A 120 0.65 9.45 -2.90
CA LYS A 120 0.90 8.60 -4.08
C LYS A 120 2.38 8.55 -4.44
N GLU A 121 3.06 9.68 -4.40
CA GLU A 121 4.48 9.78 -4.73
C GLU A 121 5.31 8.89 -3.79
N LEU A 122 5.17 9.08 -2.47
CA LEU A 122 5.93 8.34 -1.45
C LEU A 122 5.62 6.84 -1.44
N LEU A 123 4.36 6.46 -1.72
CA LEU A 123 3.95 5.07 -1.68
C LEU A 123 4.26 4.32 -2.97
N SER A 124 4.36 5.02 -4.11
CA SER A 124 4.69 4.40 -5.40
C SER A 124 6.04 3.68 -5.38
N THR A 125 7.02 4.20 -4.62
CA THR A 125 8.37 3.64 -4.53
C THR A 125 8.45 2.47 -3.53
N GLN A 126 7.44 2.26 -2.69
CA GLN A 126 7.50 1.29 -1.59
C GLN A 126 7.79 -0.15 -2.05
N ILE A 127 7.17 -0.60 -3.14
CA ILE A 127 7.34 -1.97 -3.63
C ILE A 127 8.77 -2.17 -4.13
N ALA A 128 9.27 -1.22 -4.94
CA ALA A 128 10.61 -1.27 -5.52
C ALA A 128 11.69 -1.25 -4.42
N GLU A 129 11.58 -0.36 -3.44
CA GLU A 129 12.50 -0.30 -2.31
C GLU A 129 12.51 -1.60 -1.49
N ASN A 130 11.34 -2.22 -1.28
CA ASN A 130 11.26 -3.49 -0.60
C ASN A 130 11.94 -4.61 -1.41
N GLU A 131 11.79 -4.63 -2.74
CA GLU A 131 12.49 -5.61 -3.59
C GLU A 131 14.01 -5.43 -3.56
N GLU A 132 14.49 -4.18 -3.56
CA GLU A 132 15.91 -3.87 -3.46
C GLU A 132 16.48 -4.31 -2.11
N LYS A 133 15.78 -4.03 -1.00
CA LYS A 133 16.15 -4.52 0.33
C LYS A 133 16.24 -6.04 0.36
N ASP A 134 15.26 -6.74 -0.23
CA ASP A 134 15.25 -8.21 -0.29
C ASP A 134 16.44 -8.74 -1.10
N ARG A 135 16.78 -8.10 -2.23
CA ARG A 135 17.95 -8.45 -3.06
C ARG A 135 19.26 -8.26 -2.29
N VAL A 136 19.42 -7.12 -1.63
CA VAL A 136 20.62 -6.81 -0.83
C VAL A 136 20.75 -7.78 0.34
N MET A 137 19.66 -8.03 1.07
CA MET A 137 19.66 -8.98 2.18
C MET A 137 20.00 -10.39 1.71
N LYS A 138 19.44 -10.82 0.58
CA LYS A 138 19.77 -12.12 -0.02
C LYS A 138 21.25 -12.22 -0.39
N ALA A 139 21.81 -11.19 -1.02
CA ALA A 139 23.23 -11.16 -1.38
C ALA A 139 24.16 -11.20 -0.15
N GLN A 140 23.77 -10.54 0.94
CA GLN A 140 24.53 -10.58 2.21
C GLN A 140 24.48 -11.95 2.89
N LEU A 141 23.33 -12.63 2.84
CA LEU A 141 23.14 -13.94 3.47
C LEU A 141 23.76 -15.08 2.66
N PHE A 142 23.83 -14.93 1.34
CA PHE A 142 24.44 -15.90 0.44
C PHE A 142 25.54 -15.24 -0.41
N PRO A 143 26.71 -14.90 0.18
CA PRO A 143 27.78 -14.20 -0.54
C PRO A 143 28.44 -15.00 -1.67
N SER A 144 28.21 -16.32 -1.76
CA SER A 144 28.82 -17.19 -2.79
C SER A 144 28.00 -18.44 -3.06
N GLU A 145 27.35 -18.50 -4.22
CA GLU A 145 27.38 -19.70 -5.05
C GLU A 145 28.20 -19.30 -6.27
N ASN A 146 29.19 -20.13 -6.63
CA ASN A 146 30.21 -19.79 -7.62
C ASN A 146 29.59 -19.25 -8.92
N PRO A 147 30.08 -18.13 -9.48
CA PRO A 147 29.57 -17.56 -10.72
C PRO A 147 29.71 -18.51 -11.94
N ASP A 148 30.47 -19.60 -11.80
CA ASP A 148 30.72 -20.59 -12.86
C ASP A 148 29.60 -21.65 -12.99
N ALA A 149 28.68 -21.78 -12.03
CA ALA A 149 27.62 -22.81 -12.06
C ALA A 149 26.32 -22.33 -12.74
N ASP A 150 25.97 -21.06 -12.59
CA ASP A 150 24.71 -20.51 -13.16
C ASP A 150 24.82 -20.15 -14.65
N ALA A 151 26.04 -19.91 -15.16
CA ALA A 151 26.28 -19.79 -16.60
C ALA A 151 25.97 -21.11 -17.34
N ALA A 152 26.22 -22.27 -16.71
CA ALA A 152 25.93 -23.58 -17.27
C ALA A 152 24.44 -23.95 -17.21
N ALA A 153 23.68 -23.42 -16.24
CA ALA A 153 22.24 -23.69 -16.12
C ALA A 153 21.39 -22.83 -17.09
N ALA A 154 21.88 -21.66 -17.50
CA ALA A 154 21.21 -20.80 -18.47
C ALA A 154 21.38 -21.28 -19.93
N GLU A 155 22.44 -22.04 -20.26
CA GLU A 155 22.70 -22.53 -21.62
C GLU A 155 22.08 -23.92 -21.93
N GLY A 156 21.46 -24.58 -20.94
CA GLY A 156 20.91 -25.93 -21.07
C GLY A 156 19.45 -26.06 -21.54
N GLN A 157 18.78 -24.96 -21.92
CA GLN A 157 17.39 -24.99 -22.41
C GLN A 157 17.24 -24.22 -23.73
N SER A 158 18.02 -24.59 -24.74
CA SER A 158 17.83 -24.15 -26.12
C SER A 158 18.11 -25.28 -27.11
N SER A 159 17.32 -26.35 -27.05
CA SER A 159 17.09 -27.19 -28.23
C SER A 159 15.73 -27.88 -28.14
N GLY A 160 14.84 -27.56 -29.09
CA GLY A 160 13.48 -28.09 -29.16
C GLY A 160 12.51 -27.09 -29.76
N ALA A 161 12.64 -26.87 -31.07
CA ALA A 161 11.83 -26.01 -31.91
C ALA A 161 10.34 -26.40 -31.93
N ASP A 162 9.45 -25.41 -32.09
CA ASP A 162 8.39 -25.49 -33.10
C ASP A 162 7.89 -24.08 -33.48
N GLU A 163 8.06 -23.78 -34.77
CA GLU A 163 7.62 -22.57 -35.45
C GLU A 163 6.10 -22.50 -35.57
N LYS A 164 5.53 -21.30 -35.40
CA LYS A 164 4.55 -20.74 -36.35
C LYS A 164 4.40 -19.22 -36.17
N LYS A 165 4.91 -18.50 -37.18
CA LYS A 165 4.68 -17.08 -37.50
C LYS A 165 3.21 -16.80 -37.79
N GLU A 166 2.63 -15.78 -37.16
CA GLU A 166 1.77 -14.71 -37.73
C GLU A 166 1.86 -13.55 -36.70
N GLY A 167 2.29 -12.31 -36.96
CA GLY A 167 2.03 -11.43 -38.09
C GLY A 167 1.09 -10.30 -37.63
N ILE A 168 1.56 -9.39 -36.77
CA ILE A 168 0.80 -8.20 -36.32
C ILE A 168 1.13 -7.04 -37.26
N PRO A 169 0.17 -6.45 -38.00
CA PRO A 169 0.36 -5.16 -38.63
C PRO A 169 -0.09 -4.01 -37.70
N GLU A 170 0.74 -2.97 -37.62
CA GLU A 170 0.41 -1.68 -37.00
C GLU A 170 -0.53 -0.83 -37.89
N PRO A 171 -1.22 0.17 -37.29
CA PRO A 171 -2.41 0.80 -37.87
C PRO A 171 -2.12 2.12 -38.59
N ASP A 172 -2.69 2.31 -39.78
CA ASP A 172 -2.75 3.59 -40.47
C ASP A 172 -4.13 3.88 -41.11
N GLU A 173 -4.55 5.15 -40.97
CA GLU A 173 -5.48 5.95 -41.80
C GLU A 173 -6.99 5.61 -41.79
N ILE A 174 -7.86 6.43 -41.18
CA ILE A 174 -8.53 7.63 -41.75
C ILE A 174 -9.26 7.34 -43.09
N GLN A 175 -10.58 7.21 -43.03
CA GLN A 175 -11.62 7.76 -43.94
C GLN A 175 -12.99 7.33 -43.39
N MET A 176 -13.79 8.23 -42.80
CA MET A 176 -14.89 8.96 -43.44
C MET A 176 -15.77 8.09 -44.34
N GLU A 177 -16.90 7.64 -43.79
CA GLU A 177 -18.25 7.72 -44.35
C GLU A 177 -19.28 7.75 -43.21
#